data_AF-A0A9D7M265-F1
#
_entry.id   AF-A0A9D7M265-F1
#
_cell.length_a   1.000
_cell.length_b   1.000
_cell.length_c   1.000
_cell.angle_alpha   90.00
_cell.angle_beta   90.00
_cell.angle_gamma   90.00
#
_symmetry.space_group_name_H-M   'P 1'
#
loop_
_entity.id
_entity.type
_entity.pdbx_description
1 polymer ?
#
loop_
_entity_poly.entity_id
_entity_poly.type
_entity_poly.pdbx_seq_one_letter_code
_entity_poly.pdbx_strand_id
1 'polypeptide(L)'
;MKKYLILLCLCFLCRSELYAQQGVSNIWLLGYSSSGVPPAGISHFDFISGSAAITYDSVGMEFRHTHANISDAQGNLLFYTNGVFIADATNDTMQNGSGINPGAYSNLVPDGHLIPQGALIFKKPGTNNLYYIFHNSADNYPFGIGSVAYQLSLSIVDLDLNGGLGSVILKNYPIISDTLNCGKITATRHANGRDWWVVCHRSKY
;
A
#
# COMPACT_ATOMS: atom_id res chain seq x y z
N MET A 1 63.80 30.03 0.59
CA MET A 1 63.25 28.68 0.85
C MET A 1 61.72 28.77 0.79
N LYS A 2 61.09 28.14 -0.21
CA LYS A 2 59.62 28.18 -0.40
C LYS A 2 58.96 27.21 0.59
N LYS A 3 58.03 27.69 1.41
CA LYS A 3 57.17 26.86 2.26
C LYS A 3 55.93 26.48 1.46
N TYR A 4 55.77 25.21 1.10
CA TYR A 4 54.54 24.70 0.51
C TYR A 4 53.55 24.38 1.63
N LEU A 5 52.42 25.10 1.67
CA LEU A 5 51.31 24.80 2.55
C LEU A 5 50.45 23.74 1.86
N ILE A 6 50.60 22.47 2.25
CA ILE A 6 49.73 21.39 1.80
C ILE A 6 48.42 21.52 2.58
N LEU A 7 47.39 22.07 1.92
CA LEU A 7 46.02 22.05 2.43
C LEU A 7 45.49 20.62 2.25
N LEU A 8 45.62 19.81 3.30
CA LEU A 8 45.03 18.48 3.34
C LEU A 8 43.51 18.66 3.41
N CYS A 9 42.83 18.50 2.27
CA CYS A 9 41.37 18.38 2.22
C CYS A 9 40.94 17.17 3.04
N LEU A 10 40.59 17.39 4.32
CA LEU A 10 39.79 16.47 5.12
C LEU A 10 38.38 16.40 4.52
N CYS A 11 38.24 15.71 3.38
CA CYS A 11 36.96 15.14 2.94
C CYS A 11 36.68 13.84 3.73
N PHE A 12 36.87 13.91 5.06
CA PHE A 12 36.54 12.81 5.95
C PHE A 12 35.02 12.78 6.11
N LEU A 13 34.41 11.82 5.41
CA LEU A 13 33.41 10.93 5.99
C LEU A 13 32.17 11.58 6.63
N CYS A 14 31.48 12.46 5.90
CA CYS A 14 30.03 12.48 6.06
C CYS A 14 29.46 11.37 5.18
N ARG A 15 29.48 10.12 5.67
CA ARG A 15 28.48 9.15 5.22
C ARG A 15 27.14 9.68 5.72
N SER A 16 26.45 10.45 4.88
CA SER A 16 25.02 10.63 5.05
C SER A 16 24.38 9.31 4.67
N GLU A 17 24.07 8.48 5.67
CA GLU A 17 23.11 7.39 5.47
C GLU A 17 21.78 8.07 5.12
N LEU A 18 21.48 8.18 3.83
CA LEU A 18 20.17 8.61 3.36
C LEU A 18 19.21 7.44 3.59
N TYR A 19 18.62 7.39 4.78
CA TYR A 19 17.47 6.54 5.02
C TYR A 19 16.28 7.14 4.27
N ALA A 20 16.09 6.74 3.01
CA ALA A 20 14.88 7.06 2.23
C ALA A 20 13.66 6.23 2.69
N GLN A 21 13.76 5.54 3.82
CA GLN A 21 12.76 4.58 4.28
C GLN A 21 11.76 5.27 5.20
N GLN A 22 10.48 5.06 4.93
CA GLN A 22 9.39 5.71 5.65
C GLN A 22 9.20 5.12 7.08
N GLY A 23 9.80 3.96 7.39
CA GLY A 23 9.63 3.21 8.65
C GLY A 23 8.26 2.52 8.76
N VAL A 24 7.20 3.21 8.32
CA VAL A 24 5.78 2.85 8.36
C VAL A 24 5.37 1.92 7.18
N SER A 25 6.25 1.73 6.20
CA SER A 25 5.97 0.92 4.98
C SER A 25 7.17 0.05 4.55
N ASN A 26 7.93 -0.42 5.54
CA ASN A 26 9.09 -1.28 5.32
C ASN A 26 8.75 -2.78 5.35
N ILE A 27 7.47 -3.11 5.57
CA ILE A 27 6.95 -4.46 5.53
C ILE A 27 6.09 -4.60 4.29
N TRP A 28 6.41 -5.54 3.40
CA TRP A 28 5.61 -5.81 2.20
C TRP A 28 5.07 -7.23 2.26
N LEU A 29 3.74 -7.36 2.23
CA LEU A 29 3.06 -8.64 2.09
C LEU A 29 2.82 -8.90 0.61
N LEU A 30 3.26 -10.04 0.10
CA LEU A 30 3.19 -10.36 -1.33
C LEU A 30 2.80 -11.82 -1.53
N GLY A 31 2.30 -12.12 -2.73
CA GLY A 31 2.11 -13.49 -3.18
C GLY A 31 0.66 -14.00 -3.06
N TYR A 32 0.46 -15.18 -3.60
CA TYR A 32 -0.83 -15.89 -3.68
C TYR A 32 -0.54 -17.39 -3.62
N SER A 33 -1.58 -18.22 -3.64
CA SER A 33 -1.45 -19.68 -3.51
C SER A 33 -0.48 -20.29 -4.53
N SER A 34 0.74 -20.59 -4.08
CA SER A 34 1.70 -21.41 -4.79
C SER A 34 2.49 -22.23 -3.78
N SER A 35 2.62 -23.54 -4.01
CA SER A 35 3.44 -24.42 -3.17
C SER A 35 4.92 -24.04 -3.32
N GLY A 36 5.58 -23.61 -2.24
CA GLY A 36 7.01 -23.29 -2.28
C GLY A 36 7.57 -22.70 -1.00
N VAL A 37 8.90 -22.57 -0.97
CA VAL A 37 9.66 -21.80 0.03
C VAL A 37 9.71 -20.34 -0.45
N PRO A 38 9.68 -19.33 0.44
CA PRO A 38 9.82 -17.93 0.03
C PRO A 38 10.97 -17.71 -0.97
N PRO A 39 10.77 -16.85 -1.98
CA PRO A 39 9.65 -15.91 -2.14
C PRO A 39 8.43 -16.49 -2.87
N ALA A 40 8.35 -17.81 -3.06
CA ALA A 40 7.14 -18.45 -3.59
C ALA A 40 6.07 -18.54 -2.49
N GLY A 41 4.81 -18.33 -2.89
CA GLY A 41 3.68 -18.29 -1.96
C GLY A 41 3.55 -16.95 -1.26
N ILE A 42 2.64 -16.90 -0.28
CA ILE A 42 2.46 -15.73 0.55
C ILE A 42 3.75 -15.49 1.35
N SER A 43 4.32 -14.31 1.18
CA SER A 43 5.65 -13.96 1.67
C SER A 43 5.64 -12.60 2.36
N HIS A 44 6.38 -12.51 3.46
CA HIS A 44 6.62 -11.31 4.23
C HIS A 44 8.04 -10.81 3.97
N PHE A 45 8.15 -9.61 3.42
CA PHE A 45 9.41 -8.94 3.13
C PHE A 45 9.62 -7.83 4.15
N ASP A 46 10.61 -7.99 5.01
CA ASP A 46 11.01 -7.02 6.01
C ASP A 46 12.29 -6.29 5.58
N PHE A 47 12.21 -4.98 5.46
CA PHE A 47 13.32 -4.09 5.11
C PHE A 47 13.87 -3.25 6.28
N ILE A 48 13.40 -3.46 7.51
CA ILE A 48 13.77 -2.66 8.71
C ILE A 48 15.28 -2.67 8.95
N SER A 49 15.95 -3.80 8.69
CA SER A 49 17.41 -3.93 8.85
C SER A 49 18.23 -3.21 7.75
N GLY A 50 17.57 -2.63 6.75
CA GLY A 50 18.22 -2.09 5.55
C GLY A 50 18.56 -3.14 4.48
N SER A 51 18.31 -4.42 4.76
CA SER A 51 18.36 -5.54 3.80
C SER A 51 17.04 -6.32 3.86
N ALA A 52 16.65 -6.94 2.75
CA ALA A 52 15.43 -7.73 2.69
C ALA A 52 15.59 -9.04 3.49
N ALA A 53 14.82 -9.19 4.56
CA ALA A 53 14.56 -10.48 5.21
C ALA A 53 13.22 -11.01 4.68
N ILE A 54 13.24 -12.20 4.06
CA ILE A 54 12.07 -12.78 3.41
C ILE A 54 11.66 -14.04 4.17
N THR A 55 10.44 -14.04 4.70
CA THR A 55 9.86 -15.17 5.42
C THR A 55 8.54 -15.60 4.79
N TYR A 56 8.13 -16.84 5.05
CA TYR A 56 6.79 -17.29 4.70
C TYR A 56 5.80 -16.60 5.64
N ASP A 57 4.63 -16.24 5.12
CA ASP A 57 3.55 -15.67 5.91
C ASP A 57 2.23 -16.36 5.57
N SER A 58 1.40 -16.60 6.59
CA SER A 58 0.10 -17.24 6.45
C SER A 58 -1.04 -16.27 6.78
N VAL A 59 -0.94 -15.01 6.35
CA VAL A 59 -1.94 -13.94 6.58
C VAL A 59 -3.36 -14.24 6.03
N GLY A 60 -3.64 -15.45 5.53
CA GLY A 60 -4.98 -15.91 5.14
C GLY A 60 -5.61 -15.19 3.94
N MET A 61 -4.93 -14.20 3.37
CA MET A 61 -5.35 -13.41 2.22
C MET A 61 -4.36 -13.61 1.07
N GLU A 62 -4.87 -13.81 -0.12
CA GLU A 62 -4.07 -13.85 -1.35
C GLU A 62 -4.00 -12.45 -1.99
N PHE A 63 -2.84 -12.17 -2.60
CA PHE A 63 -2.53 -10.90 -3.25
C PHE A 63 -2.19 -11.13 -4.73
N ARG A 64 -3.18 -11.48 -5.56
CA ARG A 64 -2.92 -11.79 -6.97
C ARG A 64 -2.26 -10.65 -7.75
N HIS A 65 -2.79 -9.44 -7.65
CA HIS A 65 -2.16 -8.25 -8.24
C HIS A 65 -2.37 -7.00 -7.39
N THR A 66 -3.58 -6.79 -6.89
CA THR A 66 -3.86 -5.68 -5.97
C THR A 66 -3.39 -6.07 -4.58
N HIS A 67 -2.57 -5.20 -4.01
CA HIS A 67 -2.08 -5.29 -2.65
C HIS A 67 -1.83 -3.89 -2.12
N ALA A 68 -2.22 -3.64 -0.88
CA ALA A 68 -1.66 -2.57 -0.08
C ALA A 68 -1.68 -2.98 1.39
N ASN A 69 -0.62 -2.63 2.11
CA ASN A 69 -0.50 -2.84 3.54
C ASN A 69 0.11 -1.60 4.22
N ILE A 70 -0.03 -1.50 5.53
CA ILE A 70 0.59 -0.45 6.32
C ILE A 70 1.01 -1.00 7.68
N SER A 71 2.19 -0.58 8.16
CA SER A 71 2.72 -0.92 9.48
C SER A 71 2.89 0.33 10.33
N ASP A 72 3.11 0.17 11.63
CA ASP A 72 3.58 1.26 12.48
C ASP A 72 5.08 1.53 12.28
N ALA A 73 5.62 2.50 13.02
CA ALA A 73 7.04 2.86 12.95
C ALA A 73 7.99 1.78 13.52
N GLN A 74 7.44 0.80 14.24
CA GLN A 74 8.16 -0.35 14.78
C GLN A 74 8.11 -1.54 13.83
N GLY A 75 7.38 -1.43 12.71
CA GLY A 75 7.23 -2.50 11.73
C GLY A 75 6.06 -3.44 12.01
N ASN A 76 5.24 -3.20 13.04
CA ASN A 76 4.08 -4.04 13.30
C ASN A 76 3.01 -3.75 12.23
N LEU A 77 2.55 -4.79 11.54
CA LEU A 77 1.46 -4.70 10.58
C LEU A 77 0.19 -4.18 11.27
N LEU A 78 -0.45 -3.16 10.68
CA LEU A 78 -1.68 -2.59 11.20
C LEU A 78 -2.91 -3.17 10.49
N PHE A 79 -2.88 -3.17 9.15
CA PHE A 79 -3.92 -3.75 8.30
C PHE A 79 -3.46 -3.78 6.84
N TYR A 80 -4.21 -4.51 6.01
CA TYR A 80 -3.89 -4.72 4.59
C TYR A 80 -5.12 -5.11 3.77
N THR A 81 -5.00 -5.04 2.46
CA THR A 81 -6.09 -5.36 1.53
C THR A 81 -5.59 -5.94 0.21
N ASN A 82 -6.38 -6.84 -0.37
CA ASN A 82 -6.23 -7.35 -1.74
C ASN A 82 -7.18 -6.67 -2.73
N GLY A 83 -7.83 -5.57 -2.32
CA GLY A 83 -8.81 -4.82 -3.12
C GLY A 83 -10.25 -5.33 -3.04
N VAL A 84 -10.51 -6.42 -2.31
CA VAL A 84 -11.87 -7.00 -2.10
C VAL A 84 -12.35 -6.79 -0.67
N PHE A 85 -11.45 -6.99 0.29
CA PHE A 85 -11.70 -6.73 1.71
C PHE A 85 -10.43 -6.23 2.39
N ILE A 86 -10.62 -5.65 3.58
CA ILE A 86 -9.53 -5.21 4.46
C ILE A 86 -9.43 -6.22 5.59
N ALA A 87 -8.23 -6.73 5.82
CA ALA A 87 -7.90 -7.52 6.99
C ALA A 87 -7.13 -6.67 8.00
N ASP A 88 -7.41 -6.88 9.29
CA ASP A 88 -6.72 -6.23 10.39
C ASP A 88 -5.43 -6.96 10.78
N ALA A 89 -4.78 -6.51 11.85
CA ALA A 89 -3.52 -7.07 12.33
C ALA A 89 -3.63 -8.52 12.85
N THR A 90 -4.84 -9.06 13.08
CA THR A 90 -5.03 -10.47 13.47
C THR A 90 -5.28 -11.38 12.28
N ASN A 91 -5.16 -10.84 11.06
CA ASN A 91 -5.45 -11.50 9.79
C ASN A 91 -6.93 -11.84 9.57
N ASP A 92 -7.82 -11.29 10.39
CA ASP A 92 -9.26 -11.41 10.23
C ASP A 92 -9.79 -10.24 9.39
N THR A 93 -10.99 -10.40 8.81
CA THR A 93 -11.63 -9.28 8.13
C THR A 93 -11.93 -8.18 9.16
N MET A 94 -11.34 -7.00 8.96
CA MET A 94 -11.54 -5.83 9.80
C MET A 94 -13.03 -5.53 9.97
N GLN A 95 -13.44 -4.93 11.09
CA GLN A 95 -14.82 -4.49 11.27
C GLN A 95 -15.21 -3.53 10.12
N ASN A 96 -16.35 -3.81 9.47
CA ASN A 96 -16.76 -3.14 8.24
C ASN A 96 -15.71 -3.21 7.11
N GLY A 97 -14.78 -4.15 7.11
CA GLY A 97 -13.71 -4.29 6.12
C GLY A 97 -14.10 -5.02 4.83
N SER A 98 -15.23 -5.73 4.82
CA SER A 98 -15.72 -6.46 3.65
C SER A 98 -16.31 -5.55 2.56
N GLY A 99 -16.30 -6.00 1.31
CA GLY A 99 -16.99 -5.32 0.20
C GLY A 99 -16.32 -4.01 -0.22
N ILE A 100 -14.99 -3.96 -0.19
CA ILE A 100 -14.23 -2.93 -0.90
C ILE A 100 -14.39 -3.16 -2.40
N ASN A 101 -14.54 -2.08 -3.16
CA ASN A 101 -14.88 -2.10 -4.58
C ASN A 101 -16.13 -2.96 -4.87
N PRO A 102 -17.34 -2.50 -4.55
CA PRO A 102 -18.55 -3.29 -4.75
C PRO A 102 -18.81 -3.46 -6.24
N GLY A 103 -19.14 -4.69 -6.67
CA GLY A 103 -19.44 -4.97 -8.06
C GLY A 103 -19.33 -6.44 -8.42
N ALA A 104 -19.87 -6.80 -9.58
CA ALA A 104 -19.83 -8.18 -10.08
C ALA A 104 -18.39 -8.70 -10.20
N TYR A 105 -17.44 -7.82 -10.54
CA TYR A 105 -16.05 -8.20 -10.66
C TYR A 105 -15.45 -8.74 -9.36
N SER A 106 -15.59 -8.01 -8.25
CA SER A 106 -15.04 -8.39 -6.95
C SER A 106 -15.55 -9.76 -6.45
N ASN A 107 -16.78 -10.11 -6.83
CA ASN A 107 -17.36 -11.42 -6.50
C ASN A 107 -16.69 -12.58 -7.26
N LEU A 108 -16.05 -12.30 -8.41
CA LEU A 108 -15.36 -13.29 -9.25
C LEU A 108 -13.89 -13.47 -8.87
N VAL A 109 -13.31 -12.54 -8.12
CA VAL A 109 -11.90 -12.55 -7.71
C VAL A 109 -11.73 -12.38 -6.19
N PRO A 110 -12.33 -13.25 -5.36
CA PRO A 110 -12.23 -13.15 -3.89
C PRO A 110 -10.79 -13.24 -3.37
N ASP A 111 -9.90 -13.83 -4.18
CA ASP A 111 -8.45 -13.96 -4.02
C ASP A 111 -7.66 -12.70 -4.40
N GLY A 112 -8.33 -11.62 -4.79
CA GLY A 112 -7.76 -10.28 -4.98
C GLY A 112 -7.95 -9.72 -6.39
N HIS A 113 -8.16 -8.41 -6.46
CA HIS A 113 -8.35 -7.70 -7.73
C HIS A 113 -7.14 -7.85 -8.64
N LEU A 114 -7.37 -8.11 -9.94
CA LEU A 114 -6.33 -8.23 -10.96
C LEU A 114 -5.87 -6.86 -11.50
N ILE A 115 -5.70 -5.89 -10.59
CA ILE A 115 -5.28 -4.53 -10.89
C ILE A 115 -3.92 -4.27 -10.23
N PRO A 116 -2.80 -4.32 -10.99
CA PRO A 116 -1.50 -3.93 -10.46
C PRO A 116 -1.53 -2.49 -9.94
N GLN A 117 -1.04 -2.26 -8.72
CA GLN A 117 -1.08 -0.93 -8.07
C GLN A 117 -2.52 -0.35 -8.01
N GLY A 118 -3.50 -1.22 -7.75
CA GLY A 118 -4.92 -0.88 -7.66
C GLY A 118 -5.38 -0.34 -6.31
N ALA A 119 -4.53 -0.38 -5.28
CA ALA A 119 -4.81 0.15 -3.96
C ALA A 119 -3.59 0.86 -3.38
N LEU A 120 -3.83 1.86 -2.53
CA LEU A 120 -2.80 2.64 -1.85
C LEU A 120 -3.30 3.02 -0.45
N ILE A 121 -2.45 2.82 0.57
CA ILE A 121 -2.76 3.15 1.96
C ILE A 121 -1.77 4.19 2.48
N PHE A 122 -2.26 5.22 3.16
CA PHE A 122 -1.41 6.10 3.97
C PHE A 122 -2.18 6.77 5.11
N LYS A 123 -1.45 7.14 6.16
CA LYS A 123 -2.00 7.82 7.33
C LYS A 123 -2.59 9.18 6.97
N LYS A 124 -3.81 9.47 7.45
CA LYS A 124 -4.46 10.76 7.26
C LYS A 124 -3.65 11.86 7.97
N PRO A 125 -3.29 12.96 7.27
CA PRO A 125 -2.55 14.06 7.87
C PRO A 125 -3.25 14.66 9.10
N GLY A 126 -2.44 14.98 10.12
CA GLY A 126 -2.91 15.62 11.35
C GLY A 126 -3.70 14.71 12.30
N THR A 127 -3.70 13.40 12.07
CA THR A 127 -4.40 12.42 12.92
C THR A 127 -3.46 11.31 13.34
N ASN A 128 -3.76 10.65 14.46
CA ASN A 128 -2.92 9.56 14.96
C ASN A 128 -3.33 8.21 14.37
N ASN A 129 -4.62 7.96 14.25
CA ASN A 129 -5.16 6.62 14.01
C ASN A 129 -6.13 6.52 12.82
N LEU A 130 -6.27 7.60 12.04
CA LEU A 130 -7.04 7.56 10.79
C LEU A 130 -6.13 7.31 9.58
N TYR A 131 -6.58 6.44 8.68
CA TYR A 131 -5.86 6.06 7.48
C TYR A 131 -6.76 6.14 6.25
N TYR A 132 -6.19 6.61 5.15
CA TYR A 132 -6.82 6.61 3.85
C TYR A 132 -6.47 5.36 3.08
N ILE A 133 -7.46 4.82 2.39
CA ILE A 133 -7.32 3.75 1.41
C ILE A 133 -7.89 4.28 0.10
N PHE A 134 -7.02 4.51 -0.88
CA PHE A 134 -7.42 4.80 -2.25
C PHE A 134 -7.44 3.51 -3.03
N HIS A 135 -8.51 3.28 -3.79
CA HIS A 135 -8.64 2.05 -4.57
C HIS A 135 -9.45 2.29 -5.86
N ASN A 136 -9.02 1.64 -6.94
CA ASN A 136 -9.73 1.67 -8.22
C ASN A 136 -10.76 0.54 -8.29
N SER A 137 -11.87 0.82 -8.97
CA SER A 137 -12.76 -0.22 -9.49
C SER A 137 -12.13 -0.91 -10.71
N ALA A 138 -12.69 -2.07 -11.09
CA ALA A 138 -12.49 -2.66 -12.40
C ALA A 138 -13.86 -2.99 -12.99
N ASP A 139 -14.23 -2.26 -14.03
CA ASP A 139 -15.61 -2.21 -14.53
C ASP A 139 -15.76 -2.82 -15.93
N ASN A 140 -14.65 -3.02 -16.65
CA ASN A 140 -14.59 -3.76 -17.91
C ASN A 140 -13.81 -5.07 -17.68
N TYR A 141 -14.55 -6.17 -17.53
CA TYR A 141 -14.06 -7.50 -17.15
C TYR A 141 -14.68 -8.58 -18.08
N PRO A 142 -13.99 -9.70 -18.46
CA PRO A 142 -12.99 -10.37 -17.63
C PRO A 142 -11.54 -10.61 -18.07
N PHE A 143 -11.09 -10.45 -19.32
CA PHE A 143 -9.74 -10.93 -19.67
C PHE A 143 -9.07 -10.13 -20.79
N GLY A 144 -8.63 -8.90 -20.53
CA GLY A 144 -8.03 -8.11 -21.60
C GLY A 144 -7.08 -6.99 -21.21
N ILE A 145 -6.15 -6.73 -22.13
CA ILE A 145 -5.52 -5.44 -22.31
C ILE A 145 -6.64 -4.42 -22.55
N GLY A 146 -6.71 -3.36 -21.74
CA GLY A 146 -7.71 -2.29 -21.90
C GLY A 146 -8.81 -2.23 -20.84
N SER A 147 -8.67 -2.91 -19.70
CA SER A 147 -9.55 -2.66 -18.55
C SER A 147 -9.51 -1.20 -18.12
N VAL A 148 -10.68 -0.65 -17.85
CA VAL A 148 -10.90 0.71 -17.35
C VAL A 148 -11.50 0.66 -15.95
N ALA A 149 -11.11 1.65 -15.16
CA ALA A 149 -11.71 1.93 -13.86
C ALA A 149 -12.62 3.15 -14.05
N TYR A 150 -13.91 3.04 -13.72
CA TYR A 150 -14.80 4.19 -13.73
C TYR A 150 -14.74 5.01 -12.45
N GLN A 151 -14.12 4.46 -11.39
CA GLN A 151 -14.05 5.10 -10.10
C GLN A 151 -12.66 4.97 -9.49
N LEU A 152 -12.15 6.10 -9.00
CA LEU A 152 -11.20 6.12 -7.89
C LEU A 152 -12.01 6.40 -6.63
N SER A 153 -11.95 5.47 -5.68
CA SER A 153 -12.68 5.55 -4.42
C SER A 153 -11.76 5.77 -3.24
N LEU A 154 -12.30 6.41 -2.21
CA LEU A 154 -11.69 6.60 -0.91
C LEU A 154 -12.45 5.79 0.14
N SER A 155 -11.71 5.04 0.93
CA SER A 155 -12.17 4.48 2.21
C SER A 155 -11.30 5.03 3.35
N ILE A 156 -11.87 5.12 4.55
CA ILE A 156 -11.20 5.60 5.76
C ILE A 156 -11.30 4.52 6.83
N VAL A 157 -10.14 4.13 7.37
CA VAL A 157 -10.00 3.26 8.54
C VAL A 157 -9.71 4.11 9.76
N ASP A 158 -10.37 3.78 10.88
CA ASP A 158 -10.07 4.33 12.20
C ASP A 158 -9.59 3.21 13.13
N LEU A 159 -8.33 3.27 13.56
CA LEU A 159 -7.72 2.29 14.46
C LEU A 159 -8.07 2.51 15.94
N ASP A 160 -8.73 3.61 16.31
CA ASP A 160 -9.23 3.79 17.69
C ASP A 160 -10.44 2.88 17.99
N LEU A 161 -11.01 2.26 16.96
CA LEU A 161 -12.18 1.39 17.04
C LEU A 161 -11.81 -0.09 17.21
N ASN A 162 -12.81 -0.92 17.54
CA ASN A 162 -12.67 -2.37 17.66
C ASN A 162 -11.50 -2.82 18.57
N GLY A 163 -11.28 -2.11 19.68
CA GLY A 163 -10.21 -2.44 20.63
C GLY A 163 -8.78 -2.27 20.08
N GLY A 164 -8.58 -1.43 19.06
CA GLY A 164 -7.29 -1.21 18.41
C GLY A 164 -7.11 -1.97 17.09
N LEU A 165 -8.03 -2.88 16.75
CA LEU A 165 -8.03 -3.60 15.46
C LEU A 165 -8.65 -2.77 14.32
N GLY A 166 -9.33 -1.69 14.68
CA GLY A 166 -9.88 -0.71 13.75
C GLY A 166 -11.19 -1.11 13.08
N SER A 167 -11.77 -0.11 12.41
CA SER A 167 -13.02 -0.24 11.67
C SER A 167 -13.03 0.70 10.47
N VAL A 168 -13.66 0.28 9.38
CA VAL A 168 -13.88 1.16 8.22
C VAL A 168 -15.04 2.10 8.52
N ILE A 169 -14.76 3.40 8.62
CA ILE A 169 -15.73 4.44 8.98
C ILE A 169 -16.28 5.21 7.76
N LEU A 170 -15.57 5.15 6.63
CA LEU A 170 -16.04 5.59 5.32
C LEU A 170 -15.62 4.54 4.31
N LYS A 171 -16.52 4.11 3.44
CA LYS A 171 -16.23 3.00 2.52
C LYS A 171 -16.66 3.34 1.11
N ASN A 172 -15.80 3.07 0.14
CA ASN A 172 -16.09 3.19 -1.29
C ASN A 172 -16.64 4.56 -1.70
N TYR A 173 -16.18 5.64 -1.04
CA TYR A 173 -16.64 6.98 -1.37
C TYR A 173 -16.00 7.42 -2.70
N PRO A 174 -16.77 7.66 -3.77
CA PRO A 174 -16.20 8.00 -5.06
C PRO A 174 -15.63 9.42 -5.00
N ILE A 175 -14.33 9.55 -5.22
CA ILE A 175 -13.65 10.86 -5.27
C ILE A 175 -13.42 11.33 -6.71
N ILE A 176 -13.33 10.40 -7.66
CA ILE A 176 -13.29 10.67 -9.10
C ILE A 176 -14.17 9.64 -9.79
N SER A 177 -15.09 10.12 -10.62
CA SER A 177 -15.93 9.31 -11.51
C SER A 177 -15.68 9.74 -12.96
N ASP A 178 -14.84 8.98 -13.66
CA ASP A 178 -14.44 9.23 -15.06
C ASP A 178 -13.86 7.93 -15.64
N THR A 179 -13.51 7.89 -16.92
CA THR A 179 -12.77 6.77 -17.51
C THR A 179 -11.30 6.85 -17.11
N LEU A 180 -10.88 6.07 -16.12
CA LEU A 180 -9.52 6.01 -15.60
C LEU A 180 -8.81 4.74 -16.09
N ASN A 181 -7.48 4.80 -16.12
CA ASN A 181 -6.67 3.59 -16.19
C ASN A 181 -6.91 2.76 -14.93
N CYS A 182 -6.98 1.44 -15.06
CA CYS A 182 -6.87 0.55 -13.92
C CYS A 182 -5.48 0.67 -13.28
N GLY A 183 -5.45 0.87 -11.96
CA GLY A 183 -4.21 0.91 -11.19
C GLY A 183 -3.36 2.13 -11.47
N LYS A 184 -2.04 1.99 -11.30
CA LYS A 184 -1.06 3.09 -11.40
C LYS A 184 -1.42 4.26 -10.48
N ILE A 185 -2.07 3.96 -9.35
CA ILE A 185 -2.32 4.93 -8.30
C ILE A 185 -1.00 5.12 -7.57
N THR A 186 -0.57 6.37 -7.42
CA THR A 186 0.61 6.69 -6.63
C THR A 186 0.34 7.93 -5.78
N ALA A 187 1.13 8.10 -4.73
CA ALA A 187 1.10 9.32 -3.97
C ALA A 187 2.51 9.77 -3.58
N THR A 188 2.64 11.08 -3.40
CA THR A 188 3.86 11.69 -2.89
C THR A 188 3.52 12.79 -1.91
N ARG A 189 4.40 13.00 -0.94
CA ARG A 189 4.23 14.03 0.08
C ARG A 189 4.44 15.40 -0.54
N HIS A 190 3.56 16.35 -0.21
CA HIS A 190 3.73 17.75 -0.54
C HIS A 190 4.97 18.31 0.16
N ALA A 191 5.60 19.33 -0.42
CA ALA A 191 6.75 20.04 0.14
C ALA A 191 6.50 20.69 1.52
N ASN A 192 5.25 20.73 2.00
CA ASN A 192 4.93 21.27 3.32
C ASN A 192 5.04 20.22 4.45
N GLY A 193 5.42 18.98 4.10
CA GLY A 193 5.65 17.88 5.04
C GLY A 193 4.38 17.25 5.62
N ARG A 194 3.20 17.82 5.36
CA ARG A 194 1.91 17.40 5.94
C ARG A 194 0.98 16.78 4.91
N ASP A 195 0.83 17.44 3.76
CA ASP A 195 -0.20 17.11 2.78
C ASP A 195 0.35 16.12 1.74
N TRP A 196 -0.53 15.48 0.97
CA TRP A 196 -0.17 14.49 -0.04
C TRP A 196 -0.81 14.82 -1.39
N TRP A 197 -0.05 14.60 -2.45
CA TRP A 197 -0.58 14.49 -3.79
C TRP A 197 -0.89 13.03 -4.07
N VAL A 198 -2.13 12.73 -4.46
CA VAL A 198 -2.52 11.42 -4.99
C VAL A 198 -2.76 11.57 -6.48
N VAL A 199 -2.15 10.69 -7.27
CA VAL A 199 -2.14 10.78 -8.73
C VAL A 199 -2.72 9.49 -9.30
N CYS A 200 -3.65 9.67 -10.24
CA CYS A 200 -4.17 8.62 -11.11
C CYS A 200 -4.18 9.12 -12.56
N HIS A 201 -4.36 8.22 -13.50
CA HIS A 201 -4.36 8.56 -14.92
C HIS A 201 -5.74 8.35 -15.52
N ARG A 202 -6.23 9.37 -16.23
CA ARG A 202 -7.37 9.19 -17.14
C ARG A 202 -6.98 8.21 -18.26
N SER A 203 -7.90 7.30 -18.60
CA SER A 203 -7.76 6.45 -19.79
C SER A 203 -7.84 7.30 -21.06
N LYS A 204 -7.12 6.87 -22.10
CA LYS A 204 -7.19 7.45 -23.45
C LYS A 204 -7.99 6.60 -24.44
N TYR A 205 -8.51 5.47 -23.98
CA TYR A 205 -9.35 4.55 -24.75
C TYR A 205 -10.81 4.76 -24.38
#